data_AF-A0A1A8LEG1-F1
#
_entry.id   AF-A0A1A8LEG1-F1
#
_cell.length_a   1.000
_cell.length_b   1.000
_cell.length_c   1.000
_cell.angle_alpha   90.00
_cell.angle_beta   90.00
_cell.angle_gamma   90.00
#
_symmetry.space_group_name_H-M   'P 1'
#
loop_
_entity.id
_entity.type
_entity.pdbx_description
1 polymer ?
#
loop_
_entity_poly.entity_id
_entity_poly.type
_entity_poly.pdbx_seq_one_letter_code
_entity_poly.pdbx_strand_id
1 'polypeptide(L)' 'AEPLLTQIKGDRTVVTSPVFDRVNFDDLKVIPYLSAAHAFDWALWCMYEGFSPDYYKLNDSSLPG' A
#
# COMPACT_ATOMS: atom_id res chain seq x y z
N ALA A 1 10.61 -1.11 15.86
CA ALA A 1 9.91 0.15 15.54
C ALA A 1 8.78 -0.19 14.58
N GLU A 2 7.69 0.57 14.59
CA GLU A 2 6.55 0.35 13.67
C GLU A 2 7.02 0.42 12.20
N PRO A 3 6.37 -0.31 11.27
CA PRO A 3 6.90 -0.61 9.94
C PRO A 3 7.31 0.65 9.15
N LEU A 4 6.46 1.68 9.11
CA LEU A 4 6.75 2.93 8.38
C LEU A 4 7.97 3.66 8.93
N LEU A 5 8.07 3.79 10.26
CA LEU A 5 9.21 4.46 10.90
C LEU A 5 10.51 3.68 10.73
N THR A 6 10.44 2.35 10.64
CA THR A 6 11.60 1.51 10.34
C THR A 6 12.13 1.79 8.94
N GLN A 7 11.24 1.89 7.94
CA GLN A 7 11.63 2.20 6.56
C GLN A 7 12.28 3.60 6.46
N ILE A 8 11.65 4.63 7.03
CA ILE A 8 12.18 6.01 7.00
C ILE A 8 13.52 6.12 7.76
N LYS A 9 13.68 5.38 8.86
CA LYS A 9 14.96 5.35 9.59
C LYS A 9 16.06 4.68 8.78
N GLY A 10 15.74 3.65 8.00
CA GLY A 10 16.66 2.96 7.10
C GLY A 10 17.09 3.85 5.94
N ASP A 11 16.15 4.58 5.34
CA ASP A 11 16.41 5.53 4.27
C ASP A 11 15.51 6.77 4.40
N ARG A 12 16.14 7.93 4.60
CA ARG A 12 15.46 9.21 4.79
C ARG A 12 14.92 9.83 3.50
N THR A 13 15.23 9.25 2.34
CA THR A 13 14.69 9.66 1.05
C THR A 13 13.39 8.92 0.69
N VAL A 14 13.07 7.85 1.42
CA VAL A 14 11.86 7.05 1.21
C VAL A 14 10.62 7.77 1.73
N VAL A 15 9.62 7.90 0.86
CA VAL A 15 8.24 8.24 1.24
C VAL A 15 7.45 6.94 1.27
N THR A 16 6.80 6.65 2.39
CA THR A 16 6.06 5.40 2.60
C THR A 16 4.64 5.69 3.08
N SER A 17 3.68 4.87 2.66
CA SER A 17 2.28 4.92 3.08
C SER A 17 1.83 3.56 3.58
N PRO A 18 0.89 3.48 4.54
CA PRO A 18 0.23 2.22 4.86
C PRO A 18 -0.69 1.78 3.69
N VAL A 19 -1.19 0.56 3.78
CA VAL A 19 -2.34 0.13 2.97
C VAL A 19 -3.58 0.90 3.44
N PHE A 20 -4.37 1.39 2.49
CA PHE A 20 -5.61 2.10 2.78
C PHE A 20 -6.79 1.14 2.73
N ASP A 21 -7.25 0.70 3.90
CA ASP A 21 -8.50 -0.05 4.02
C ASP A 21 -9.71 0.83 3.78
N ARG A 22 -10.79 0.24 3.25
CA ARG A 22 -12.03 0.98 3.05
C ARG A 22 -12.79 1.08 4.36
N VAL A 23 -13.15 2.31 4.74
CA VAL A 23 -14.19 2.56 5.73
C VAL A 23 -15.48 2.87 4.98
N ASN A 24 -16.51 2.07 5.20
CA ASN A 24 -17.82 2.32 4.62
C ASN A 24 -18.42 3.63 5.16
N PHE A 25 -19.04 4.40 4.27
CA PHE A 25 -19.60 5.70 4.61
C PHE A 25 -20.83 5.61 5.53
N ASP A 26 -21.64 4.58 5.34
CA ASP A 26 -22.96 4.41 5.93
C ASP A 26 -22.95 3.67 7.27
N ASP A 27 -22.08 2.68 7.44
CA ASP A 27 -22.00 1.85 8.65
C ASP A 27 -20.64 1.93 9.38
N LEU A 28 -19.68 2.70 8.84
CA LEU A 28 -18.31 2.84 9.36
C LEU A 28 -17.53 1.52 9.49
N LYS A 29 -18.02 0.44 8.86
CA LYS A 29 -17.33 -0.84 8.89
C LYS A 29 -16.04 -0.73 8.08
N VAL A 30 -14.97 -1.25 8.68
CA VAL A 30 -13.67 -1.37 8.01
C VAL A 30 -13.64 -2.66 7.21
N ILE A 31 -13.31 -2.55 5.92
CA ILE A 31 -13.10 -3.66 5.01
C ILE A 31 -11.62 -3.70 4.63
N PRO A 32 -10.87 -4.72 5.06
CA PRO A 32 -9.45 -4.86 4.74
C PRO A 32 -9.24 -5.01 3.23
N TYR A 33 -8.27 -4.27 2.69
CA TYR A 33 -7.87 -4.34 1.28
C TYR A 33 -6.56 -5.11 1.12
N LEU A 34 -6.40 -5.74 -0.03
CA LEU A 34 -5.10 -6.29 -0.43
C LEU A 34 -4.17 -5.13 -0.81
N SER A 35 -2.89 -5.29 -0.50
CA SER A 35 -1.86 -4.33 -0.87
C SER A 35 -1.79 -4.20 -2.39
N ALA A 36 -1.82 -2.96 -2.88
CA ALA A 36 -1.73 -2.59 -4.28
C ALA A 36 -0.97 -1.25 -4.42
N ALA A 37 -0.29 -1.07 -5.54
CA ALA A 37 0.36 0.18 -5.89
C ALA A 37 -0.67 1.23 -6.29
N HIS A 38 -0.38 2.50 -6.00
CA HIS A 38 -1.08 3.62 -6.62
C HIS A 38 -0.54 3.86 -8.02
N ALA A 39 -1.43 3.91 -9.00
CA ALA A 39 -1.13 4.20 -10.40
C ALA A 39 -2.07 5.28 -10.94
N PHE A 40 -1.89 5.67 -12.19
CA PHE A 40 -2.75 6.63 -12.88
C PHE A 40 -3.06 6.12 -14.29
N ASP A 41 -4.29 6.36 -14.74
CA ASP A 41 -4.64 6.17 -16.14
C ASP A 41 -4.18 7.37 -17.00
N TRP A 42 -4.39 7.29 -18.31
CA TRP A 42 -4.03 8.37 -19.24
C TRP A 42 -4.84 9.66 -19.06
N ALA A 43 -5.97 9.59 -18.36
CA ALA A 43 -6.75 10.75 -17.96
C ALA A 43 -6.34 11.28 -16.57
N LEU A 44 -5.26 10.74 -15.99
CA LEU A 44 -4.69 11.08 -14.69
C LEU A 44 -5.59 10.75 -13.49
N TRP A 45 -6.47 9.77 -13.62
CA TRP A 45 -7.28 9.27 -12.51
C TRP A 45 -6.49 8.25 -11.70
N CYS A 46 -6.54 8.38 -10.37
CA CYS A 46 -5.91 7.43 -9.45
C CYS A 46 -6.53 6.02 -9.61
N MET A 47 -5.67 5.02 -9.71
CA MET A 47 -6.03 3.61 -9.84
C MET A 47 -5.22 2.76 -8.85
N TYR A 48 -5.72 1.55 -8.57
CA TYR A 48 -4.96 0.53 -7.85
C TYR A 48 -4.43 -0.50 -8.85
N GLU A 49 -3.13 -0.76 -8.80
CA GLU A 49 -2.45 -1.76 -9.63
C GLU A 49 -1.85 -2.86 -8.76
N GLY A 50 -2.02 -4.12 -9.19
CA GLY A 50 -1.42 -5.25 -8.50
C GLY A 50 0.10 -5.22 -8.60
N PHE A 51 0.79 -5.81 -7.62
CA PHE A 51 2.24 -5.91 -7.66
C PHE A 51 2.71 -6.99 -8.64
N SER A 52 4.01 -7.01 -8.91
CA SER A 52 4.61 -8.05 -9.74
C SER A 52 4.40 -9.45 -9.11
N PRO A 53 4.34 -10.52 -9.91
CA PRO A 53 4.27 -11.88 -9.39
C PRO A 53 5.41 -12.22 -8.42
N ASP A 54 6.59 -11.62 -8.60
CA ASP A 54 7.75 -11.86 -7.74
C ASP A 54 7.57 -11.27 -6.34
N TYR A 55 6.89 -10.11 -6.22
CA TYR A 55 6.53 -9.56 -4.92
C TYR A 55 5.66 -10.53 -4.13
N TYR A 56 4.62 -11.09 -4.76
CA TYR A 56 3.72 -12.03 -4.08
C TYR A 56 4.41 -13.34 -3.64
N LYS A 57 5.47 -13.78 -4.35
CA LYS A 57 6.26 -14.96 -3.96
C LYS A 57 7.03 -14.76 -2.65
N LEU A 58 7.34 -13.51 -2.28
CA LEU A 58 8.04 -13.21 -1.01
C LEU A 58 7.16 -13.53 0.20
N ASN A 59 5.83 -13.49 0.05
CA ASN A 59 4.86 -13.76 1.09
C ASN A 59 5.13 -13.01 2.41
N ASP A 60 5.64 -11.77 2.29
CA ASP A 60 5.98 -10.90 3.40
C ASP A 60 5.31 -9.54 3.18
N SER A 61 4.25 -9.27 3.94
CA SER A 61 3.48 -8.03 3.86
C SER A 61 4.16 -6.83 4.53
N SER A 62 5.32 -7.01 5.16
CA SER A 62 6.11 -5.93 5.75
C SER A 62 7.04 -5.22 4.76
N LEU A 63 7.25 -5.83 3.59
CA LEU A 63 8.06 -5.27 2.52
C LEU A 63 7.25 -4.23 1.73
N PRO A 64 7.90 -3.15 1.25
CA PRO A 64 7.26 -2.25 0.28
C PRO A 64 7.03 -3.01 -1.04
N GLY A 65 5.86 -2.79 -1.64
CA GLY A 65 5.51 -3.32 -2.96
C GLY A 65 6.04 -2.50 -4.12
#